data_AF-A0A7S0J578-F1
#
_entry.id   AF-A0A7S0J578-F1
#
_cell.length_a   1.000
_cell.length_b   1.000
_cell.length_c   1.000
_cell.angle_alpha   90.00
_cell.angle_beta   90.00
_cell.angle_gamma   90.00
#
_symmetry.space_group_name_H-M   'P 1'
#
loop_
_entity.id
_entity.type
_entity.pdbx_description
1 polymer ?
#
loop_
_entity_poly.entity_id
_entity_poly.type
_entity_poly.pdbx_seq_one_letter_code
_entity_poly.pdbx_strand_id
1 'polypeptide(L)'
;TPAAYKLIGRGDLARQARPVSGEAAVPIVPPVRHASVPSASDDPDGIEMIIAQSRLRFSADLRLTEVRRLLCSSRPLALRLGGGTESLSEHDLEHEKQARLVLLCRRAMALPVGRGMLTLASAPAQLTEALRLAPLVLKGQ
;
A
#
# COMPACT_ATOMS: atom_id res chain seq x y z
N THR A 1 -7.12 -13.68 37.88
CA THR A 1 -7.12 -12.21 37.69
C THR A 1 -5.80 -11.78 37.06
N PRO A 2 -5.73 -10.63 36.37
CA PRO A 2 -4.47 -10.14 35.77
C PRO A 2 -3.29 -10.05 36.76
N ALA A 3 -3.57 -9.80 38.04
CA ALA A 3 -2.58 -9.78 39.11
C ALA A 3 -1.92 -11.15 39.37
N ALA A 4 -2.70 -12.24 39.32
CA ALA A 4 -2.15 -13.60 39.49
C ALA A 4 -1.17 -13.96 38.37
N TYR A 5 -1.47 -13.57 37.12
CA TYR A 5 -0.58 -13.79 35.98
C TYR A 5 0.73 -12.98 36.09
N LYS A 6 0.67 -11.73 36.60
CA LYS A 6 1.88 -10.94 36.88
C LYS A 6 2.75 -11.59 37.96
N LEU A 7 2.14 -12.14 39.00
CA LEU A 7 2.85 -12.76 40.12
C LEU A 7 3.68 -13.98 39.69
N ILE A 8 3.15 -14.79 38.76
CA ILE A 8 3.86 -15.96 38.21
C ILE A 8 4.75 -15.61 37.02
N GLY A 9 5.03 -14.33 36.76
CA GLY A 9 5.86 -13.87 35.65
C GLY A 9 5.22 -13.99 34.26
N ARG A 10 3.94 -14.36 34.16
CA ARG A 10 3.17 -14.49 32.91
C ARG A 10 2.52 -13.17 32.50
N GLY A 11 3.35 -12.17 32.23
CA GLY A 11 2.90 -10.84 31.79
C GLY A 11 2.14 -10.85 30.47
N ASP A 12 2.38 -11.84 29.60
CA ASP A 12 1.63 -12.10 28.37
C ASP A 12 0.14 -12.38 28.65
N LEU A 13 -0.14 -13.29 29.59
CA LEU A 13 -1.50 -13.64 29.98
C LEU A 13 -2.18 -12.50 30.75
N ALA A 14 -1.42 -11.74 31.53
CA ALA A 14 -1.93 -10.56 32.21
C ALA A 14 -2.44 -9.48 31.24
N ARG A 15 -1.79 -9.31 30.08
CA ARG A 15 -2.20 -8.37 29.02
C ARG A 15 -3.42 -8.85 28.24
N GLN A 16 -3.63 -10.16 28.14
CA GLN A 16 -4.75 -10.77 27.40
C GLN A 16 -6.02 -10.92 28.26
N ALA A 17 -5.89 -10.88 29.58
CA ALA A 17 -6.99 -11.01 30.51
C ALA A 17 -7.98 -9.83 30.40
N ARG A 18 -9.07 -10.02 29.67
CA ARG A 18 -10.18 -9.05 29.54
C ARG A 18 -10.93 -8.94 30.88
N PRO A 19 -11.31 -7.74 31.35
CA PRO A 19 -12.19 -7.61 32.50
C PRO A 19 -13.55 -8.25 32.18
N VAL A 20 -14.07 -9.09 33.09
CA VAL A 20 -15.31 -9.86 32.92
C VAL A 20 -16.57 -9.03 33.25
N SER A 21 -16.43 -7.74 33.53
CA SER A 21 -17.57 -6.88 33.90
C SER A 21 -18.40 -6.50 32.66
N GLY A 22 -19.65 -6.93 32.67
CA GLY A 22 -20.64 -6.80 31.59
C GLY A 22 -21.19 -5.39 31.33
N GLU A 23 -20.33 -4.40 31.14
CA GLU A 23 -20.70 -3.12 30.53
C GLU A 23 -19.65 -2.78 29.48
N ALA A 24 -19.92 -3.19 28.24
CA ALA A 24 -19.06 -2.87 27.10
C ALA A 24 -19.31 -1.41 26.65
N ALA A 25 -19.00 -0.44 27.52
CA ALA A 25 -18.50 0.82 27.01
C ALA A 25 -17.17 0.47 26.35
N VAL A 26 -17.18 0.28 25.02
CA VAL A 26 -15.94 0.20 24.24
C VAL A 26 -15.23 1.51 24.54
N PRO A 27 -14.13 1.52 25.33
CA PRO A 27 -13.39 2.75 25.44
C PRO A 27 -12.97 3.08 24.02
N ILE A 28 -13.19 4.32 23.59
CA ILE A 28 -12.48 4.86 22.43
C ILE A 28 -11.03 4.90 22.89
N VAL A 29 -10.36 3.75 22.85
CA VAL A 29 -8.94 3.64 23.06
C VAL A 29 -8.37 4.40 21.87
N PRO A 30 -7.68 5.53 22.10
CA PRO A 30 -7.00 6.20 21.00
C PRO A 30 -6.16 5.13 20.29
N PRO A 31 -6.18 5.05 18.95
CA PRO A 31 -5.45 4.03 18.24
C PRO A 31 -4.04 4.00 18.81
N VAL A 32 -3.62 2.83 19.28
CA VAL A 32 -2.24 2.61 19.74
C VAL A 32 -1.37 3.23 18.67
N ARG A 33 -0.50 4.18 19.04
CA ARG A 33 0.44 4.84 18.14
C ARG A 33 1.39 3.77 17.60
N HIS A 34 0.92 3.01 16.62
CA HIS A 34 1.78 2.24 15.74
C HIS A 34 2.58 3.27 14.95
N ALA A 35 3.89 3.03 14.87
CA ALA A 35 4.96 3.80 14.22
C ALA A 35 4.53 5.04 13.42
N SER A 36 5.26 6.15 13.60
CA SER A 36 5.17 7.38 12.80
C SER A 36 4.67 7.09 11.38
N VAL A 37 3.43 7.50 11.10
CA VAL A 37 2.85 7.32 9.76
C VAL A 37 3.77 8.07 8.79
N PRO A 38 4.35 7.41 7.78
CA PRO A 38 5.20 8.09 6.81
C PRO A 38 4.43 9.26 6.19
N SER A 39 5.13 10.37 5.97
CA SER A 39 4.51 11.53 5.36
C SER A 39 4.03 11.18 3.95
N ALA A 40 3.03 11.91 3.43
CA ALA A 40 2.48 11.63 2.11
C ALA A 40 3.52 11.68 0.97
N SER A 41 4.62 12.42 1.17
CA SER A 41 5.74 12.46 0.21
C SER A 41 6.61 11.21 0.24
N ASP A 42 6.68 10.51 1.37
CA ASP A 42 7.57 9.37 1.57
C ASP A 42 6.94 8.05 1.12
N ASP A 43 5.61 7.95 1.16
CA ASP A 43 4.86 6.75 0.77
C ASP A 43 3.67 7.06 -0.15
N PRO A 44 3.92 7.44 -1.42
CA PRO A 44 2.86 7.90 -2.33
C PRO A 44 1.90 6.78 -2.78
N ASP A 45 2.25 5.51 -2.58
CA ASP A 45 1.43 4.35 -2.91
C ASP A 45 0.80 3.65 -1.69
N GLY A 46 1.21 4.02 -0.47
CA GLY A 46 0.65 3.51 0.78
C GLY A 46 1.05 2.06 1.10
N ILE A 47 2.15 1.56 0.52
CA ILE A 47 2.56 0.14 0.62
C ILE A 47 3.68 -0.06 1.64
N GLU A 48 4.39 1.00 2.06
CA GLU A 48 5.61 0.89 2.89
C GLU A 48 5.35 0.16 4.21
N MET A 49 4.25 0.50 4.89
CA MET A 49 3.91 -0.11 6.18
C MET A 49 3.71 -1.63 6.07
N ILE A 50 3.12 -2.12 4.99
CA ILE A 50 2.89 -3.55 4.79
C ILE A 50 4.18 -4.29 4.53
N ILE A 51 5.09 -3.67 3.77
CA ILE A 51 6.43 -4.22 3.55
C ILE A 51 7.12 -4.39 4.91
N ALA A 52 7.10 -3.35 5.75
CA ALA A 52 7.69 -3.38 7.09
C ALA A 52 7.06 -4.47 7.98
N GLN A 53 5.72 -4.56 8.04
CA GLN A 53 5.00 -5.55 8.84
C GLN A 53 5.21 -6.99 8.34
N SER A 54 5.46 -7.17 7.06
CA SER A 54 5.63 -8.49 6.43
C SER A 54 7.07 -9.01 6.47
N ARG A 55 8.04 -8.23 6.96
CA ARG A 55 9.46 -8.64 7.04
C ARG A 55 9.66 -9.95 7.78
N LEU A 56 8.86 -10.26 8.80
CA LEU A 56 8.96 -11.53 9.52
C LEU A 56 8.55 -12.74 8.66
N ARG A 57 7.65 -12.55 7.69
CA ARG A 57 7.18 -13.61 6.78
C ARG A 57 8.09 -13.76 5.56
N PHE A 58 8.59 -12.63 5.04
CA PHE A 58 9.37 -12.55 3.81
C PHE A 58 10.69 -11.82 4.07
N SER A 59 11.48 -12.34 5.01
CA SER A 59 12.73 -11.71 5.46
C SER A 59 13.89 -11.87 4.50
N ALA A 60 13.89 -12.95 3.71
CA ALA A 60 15.02 -13.39 2.91
C ALA A 60 14.89 -13.06 1.41
N ASP A 61 13.81 -12.40 0.99
CA ASP A 61 13.59 -12.07 -0.42
C ASP A 61 12.94 -10.70 -0.62
N LEU A 62 12.85 -10.31 -1.90
CA LEU A 62 12.36 -9.01 -2.35
C LEU A 62 10.93 -9.07 -2.89
N ARG A 63 10.14 -10.10 -2.55
CA ARG A 63 8.84 -10.33 -3.21
C ARG A 63 7.91 -9.13 -3.08
N LEU A 64 7.84 -8.50 -1.90
CA LEU A 64 6.95 -7.36 -1.69
C LEU A 64 7.49 -6.08 -2.33
N THR A 65 8.81 -5.95 -2.46
CA THR A 65 9.43 -4.89 -3.25
C THR A 65 9.02 -5.00 -4.72
N GLU A 66 9.05 -6.21 -5.29
CA GLU A 66 8.61 -6.44 -6.66
C GLU A 66 7.09 -6.27 -6.83
N VAL A 67 6.29 -6.75 -5.87
CA VAL A 67 4.84 -6.54 -5.88
C VAL A 67 4.51 -5.04 -5.87
N ARG A 68 5.18 -4.25 -5.02
CA ARG A 68 5.03 -2.79 -5.00
C ARG A 68 5.39 -2.18 -6.36
N ARG A 69 6.51 -2.61 -6.95
CA ARG A 69 6.94 -2.15 -8.28
C ARG A 69 5.91 -2.48 -9.36
N LEU A 70 5.30 -3.67 -9.32
CA LEU A 70 4.31 -4.13 -10.30
C LEU A 70 2.95 -3.44 -10.15
N LEU A 71 2.54 -3.12 -8.92
CA LEU A 71 1.26 -2.47 -8.60
C LEU A 71 1.33 -0.93 -8.51
N CYS A 72 2.48 -0.36 -8.87
CA CYS A 72 2.68 1.08 -8.86
C CYS A 72 1.84 1.76 -9.96
N SER A 73 0.86 2.58 -9.56
CA SER A 73 0.06 3.42 -10.47
C SER A 73 0.36 4.91 -10.35
N SER A 74 1.20 5.31 -9.41
CA SER A 74 1.48 6.72 -9.06
C SER A 74 2.62 7.34 -9.87
N ARG A 75 3.22 6.59 -10.79
CA ARG A 75 4.36 7.01 -11.62
C ARG A 75 4.01 6.93 -13.11
N PRO A 76 4.68 7.73 -13.97
CA PRO A 76 4.47 7.66 -15.41
C PRO A 76 4.81 6.27 -15.98
N LEU A 77 4.09 5.86 -17.00
CA LEU A 77 4.23 4.57 -17.66
C LEU A 77 5.42 4.63 -18.63
N ALA A 78 6.32 3.65 -18.56
CA ALA A 78 7.43 3.58 -19.52
C ALA A 78 6.89 3.25 -20.92
N LEU A 79 6.91 4.23 -21.82
CA LEU A 79 6.53 4.06 -23.22
C LEU A 79 7.73 3.59 -24.03
N ARG A 80 7.65 2.38 -24.55
CA ARG A 80 8.62 1.85 -25.51
C ARG A 80 7.89 1.48 -26.79
N LEU A 81 8.34 2.06 -27.90
CA LEU A 81 7.93 1.72 -29.25
C LEU A 81 8.82 0.60 -29.79
N GLY A 82 8.34 -0.12 -30.80
CA GLY A 82 9.12 -1.15 -31.48
C GLY A 82 10.28 -0.56 -32.29
N GLY A 83 11.19 -1.43 -32.77
CA GLY A 83 12.14 -1.03 -33.80
C GLY A 83 11.42 -0.76 -35.12
N GLY A 84 11.88 0.21 -35.91
CA GLY A 84 11.27 0.61 -37.19
C GLY A 84 10.61 1.99 -37.20
N THR A 85 10.71 2.77 -36.11
CA THR A 85 10.16 4.13 -36.05
C THR A 85 10.93 5.16 -36.88
N GLU A 86 12.13 4.80 -37.39
CA GLU A 86 13.03 5.71 -38.12
C GLU A 86 12.51 6.07 -39.53
N SER A 87 11.63 5.24 -40.10
CA SER A 87 11.02 5.48 -41.42
C SER A 87 9.61 6.08 -41.36
N LEU A 88 9.10 6.36 -40.15
CA LEU A 88 7.74 6.87 -39.97
C LEU A 88 7.70 8.40 -40.07
N SER A 89 6.59 8.92 -40.59
CA SER A 89 6.26 10.35 -40.48
C SER A 89 6.00 10.72 -39.02
N GLU A 90 6.20 11.99 -38.66
CA GLU A 90 5.96 12.50 -37.30
C GLU A 90 4.52 12.22 -36.83
N HIS A 91 3.54 12.42 -37.71
CA HIS A 91 2.13 12.13 -37.44
C HIS A 91 1.88 10.65 -37.14
N ASP A 92 2.51 9.75 -37.90
CA ASP A 92 2.34 8.31 -37.71
C ASP A 92 3.02 7.84 -36.42
N LEU A 93 4.17 8.45 -36.08
CA LEU A 93 4.87 8.21 -34.84
C LEU A 93 4.05 8.66 -33.61
N GLU A 94 3.40 9.83 -33.69
CA GLU A 94 2.49 10.29 -32.64
C GLU A 94 1.30 9.36 -32.46
N HIS A 95 0.69 8.93 -33.58
CA HIS A 95 -0.41 7.97 -33.54
C HIS A 95 0.00 6.65 -32.88
N GLU A 96 1.18 6.11 -33.21
CA GLU A 96 1.71 4.88 -32.61
C GLU A 96 2.00 5.05 -31.10
N LYS A 97 2.57 6.20 -30.69
CA LYS A 97 2.75 6.57 -29.27
C LYS A 97 1.43 6.58 -28.51
N GLN A 98 0.40 7.22 -29.07
CA GLN A 98 -0.92 7.28 -28.43
C GLN A 98 -1.56 5.89 -28.36
N ALA A 99 -1.51 5.11 -29.44
CA ALA A 99 -2.04 3.74 -29.45
C ALA A 99 -1.36 2.86 -28.38
N ARG A 100 -0.03 2.95 -28.26
CA ARG A 100 0.74 2.24 -27.24
C ARG A 100 0.37 2.70 -25.83
N LEU A 101 0.24 4.01 -25.62
CA LEU A 101 -0.14 4.59 -24.34
C LEU A 101 -1.53 4.14 -23.91
N VAL A 102 -2.52 4.12 -24.81
CA VAL A 102 -3.88 3.63 -24.51
C VAL A 102 -3.85 2.19 -23.98
N LEU A 103 -3.05 1.30 -24.59
CA LEU A 103 -2.89 -0.07 -24.12
C LEU A 103 -2.26 -0.14 -22.71
N LEU A 104 -1.23 0.65 -22.45
CA LEU A 104 -0.60 0.72 -21.13
C LEU A 104 -1.55 1.31 -20.08
N CYS A 105 -2.31 2.34 -20.41
CA CYS A 105 -3.30 2.96 -19.53
C CYS A 105 -4.40 1.98 -19.15
N ARG A 106 -4.90 1.17 -20.10
CA ARG A 106 -5.86 0.08 -19.82
C ARG A 106 -5.33 -0.90 -18.77
N ARG A 107 -4.07 -1.32 -18.90
CA ARG A 107 -3.41 -2.15 -17.89
C ARG A 107 -3.25 -1.41 -16.56
N ALA A 108 -2.83 -0.15 -16.59
CA ALA A 108 -2.58 0.67 -15.40
C ALA A 108 -3.85 0.88 -14.56
N MET A 109 -5.01 1.05 -15.20
CA MET A 109 -6.31 1.17 -14.53
C MET A 109 -6.71 -0.08 -13.73
N ALA A 110 -6.14 -1.25 -14.03
CA ALA A 110 -6.38 -2.47 -13.26
C ALA A 110 -5.49 -2.60 -12.01
N LEU A 111 -4.35 -1.89 -11.95
CA LEU A 111 -3.39 -1.99 -10.84
C LEU A 111 -3.97 -1.60 -9.47
N PRO A 112 -4.79 -0.53 -9.34
CA PRO A 112 -5.40 -0.16 -8.06
C PRO A 112 -6.23 -1.27 -7.40
N VAL A 113 -6.81 -2.18 -8.18
CA VAL A 113 -7.57 -3.32 -7.63
C VAL A 113 -6.66 -4.24 -6.84
N GLY A 114 -5.54 -4.68 -7.45
CA GLY A 114 -4.55 -5.52 -6.78
C GLY A 114 -3.88 -4.80 -5.60
N ARG A 115 -3.63 -3.48 -5.73
CA ARG A 115 -3.11 -2.67 -4.62
C ARG A 115 -4.08 -2.64 -3.46
N GLY A 116 -5.38 -2.43 -3.70
CA GLY A 116 -6.40 -2.44 -2.65
C GLY A 116 -6.47 -3.78 -1.92
N MET A 117 -6.31 -4.90 -2.62
CA MET A 117 -6.23 -6.23 -2.01
C MET A 117 -4.95 -6.39 -1.16
N LEU A 118 -3.81 -5.92 -1.66
CA LEU A 118 -2.54 -5.94 -0.91
C LEU A 118 -2.63 -5.09 0.36
N THR A 119 -3.27 -3.92 0.28
CA THR A 119 -3.34 -2.93 1.37
C THR A 119 -4.58 -3.02 2.25
N LEU A 120 -5.37 -4.08 2.10
CA LEU A 120 -6.62 -4.24 2.82
C LEU A 120 -6.39 -4.26 4.34
N ALA A 121 -7.17 -3.43 5.06
CA ALA A 121 -7.15 -3.33 6.52
C ALA A 121 -5.77 -3.05 7.14
N SER A 122 -4.85 -2.46 6.37
CA SER A 122 -3.48 -2.18 6.83
C SER A 122 -3.31 -0.76 7.38
N ALA A 123 -3.95 0.24 6.79
CA ALA A 123 -3.80 1.65 7.14
C ALA A 123 -4.74 2.07 8.29
N PRO A 124 -4.22 2.60 9.42
CA PRO A 124 -5.07 3.17 10.46
C PRO A 124 -5.69 4.48 9.95
N ALA A 125 -7.02 4.55 9.94
CA ALA A 125 -7.72 5.78 9.64
C ALA A 125 -7.64 6.75 10.84
N GLN A 126 -7.12 7.95 10.61
CA GLN A 126 -7.16 9.03 11.59
C GLN A 126 -8.45 9.83 11.40
N LEU A 127 -9.23 10.02 12.47
CA LEU A 127 -10.56 10.66 12.41
C LEU A 127 -10.53 12.08 11.81
N THR A 128 -9.43 12.80 12.03
CA THR A 128 -9.28 14.21 11.66
C THR A 128 -8.50 14.42 10.35
N GLU A 129 -8.00 13.36 9.72
CA GLU A 129 -7.19 13.46 8.51
C GLU A 129 -7.95 12.88 7.31
N ALA A 130 -7.84 13.56 6.16
CA ALA A 130 -8.35 13.01 4.91
C ALA A 130 -7.58 11.74 4.55
N LEU A 131 -8.29 10.73 4.03
CA LEU A 131 -7.65 9.50 3.56
C LEU A 131 -6.67 9.83 2.42
N ARG A 132 -5.42 9.39 2.58
CA ARG A 132 -4.40 9.54 1.53
C ARG A 132 -4.69 8.56 0.40
N LEU A 133 -5.04 9.09 -0.78
CA LEU A 133 -5.28 8.28 -1.97
C LEU A 133 -4.08 8.33 -2.89
N ALA A 134 -3.54 7.15 -3.22
CA ALA A 134 -2.47 7.03 -4.20
C ALA A 134 -2.96 7.46 -5.59
N PRO A 135 -2.24 8.36 -6.30
CA PRO A 135 -2.68 8.84 -7.60
C PRO A 135 -2.66 7.73 -8.66
N LEU A 136 -3.56 7.84 -9.64
CA LEU A 136 -3.60 7.02 -10.84
C LEU A 136 -3.07 7.86 -12.01
N VAL A 137 -1.82 7.60 -12.40
CA VAL A 137 -1.10 8.36 -13.42
C VAL A 137 -1.22 7.65 -14.77
N LEU A 138 -1.87 8.32 -15.73
CA LEU A 138 -2.13 7.81 -17.09
C LEU A 138 -1.36 8.61 -18.15
N LYS A 139 -0.10 8.94 -17.86
CA LYS A 139 0.82 9.56 -18.82
C LYS A 139 2.02 8.66 -19.05
N GLY A 140 2.54 8.68 -20.27
CA GLY A 140 3.75 7.97 -20.62
C GLY A 140 4.99 8.86 -20.53
N GLN A 141 6.15 8.23 -20.36
CA GLN A 141 7.48 8.82 -20.41
C GLN A 141 8.41 7.99 -21.29
#